data_AF-A0A0R3U817-F1
#
_entry.id   AF-A0A0R3U817-F1
#
_cell.length_a   1.000
_cell.length_b   1.000
_cell.length_c   1.000
_cell.angle_alpha   90.00
_cell.angle_beta   90.00
_cell.angle_gamma   90.00
#
_symmetry.space_group_name_H-M   'P 1'
#
loop_
_entity.id
_entity.type
_entity.pdbx_description
1 polymer ?
#
loop_
_entity_poly.entity_id
_entity_poly.type
_entity_poly.pdbx_seq_one_letter_code
_entity_poly.pdbx_strand_id
1 'polypeptide(L)'
;MSYPEKEKKKILRDIIPVILNRKPKMCSVLDWRDKKIVYRRFRVYLVSAYYFRYASLYFCCAIEPEDNELLTLEVMHRYVEILDRYFGSVCELDIIFHFEKAYYVLDELVLCGEMQESSKDDILRDVDAQDLLQEVCLVSLRH
;
A
#
# COMPACT_ATOMS: atom_id res chain seq x y z
N MET A 1 -2.68 -5.57 -18.55
CA MET A 1 -3.48 -6.82 -18.70
C MET A 1 -4.14 -7.14 -17.37
N SER A 2 -5.47 -7.24 -17.31
CA SER A 2 -6.18 -7.57 -16.07
C SER A 2 -6.36 -9.08 -15.95
N TYR A 3 -5.78 -9.70 -14.92
CA TYR A 3 -6.01 -11.12 -14.65
C TYR A 3 -7.50 -11.37 -14.38
N PRO A 4 -8.08 -12.47 -14.87
CA PRO A 4 -9.44 -12.86 -14.55
C PRO A 4 -9.61 -13.03 -13.03
N GLU A 5 -10.75 -12.63 -12.47
CA GLU A 5 -10.98 -12.62 -11.01
C GLU A 5 -10.75 -13.98 -10.34
N LYS A 6 -11.07 -15.07 -11.05
CA LYS A 6 -10.83 -16.44 -10.59
C LYS A 6 -9.34 -16.72 -10.37
N GLU A 7 -8.50 -16.15 -11.22
CA GLU A 7 -7.05 -16.30 -11.13
C GLU A 7 -6.47 -15.41 -10.03
N LYS A 8 -6.94 -14.16 -9.89
CA LYS A 8 -6.58 -13.29 -8.75
C LYS A 8 -6.86 -13.96 -7.40
N LYS A 9 -8.05 -14.58 -7.25
CA LYS A 9 -8.42 -15.34 -6.03
C LYS A 9 -7.58 -16.60 -5.82
N LYS A 10 -7.03 -17.20 -6.88
CA LYS A 10 -6.12 -18.34 -6.77
C LYS A 10 -4.74 -17.87 -6.31
N ILE A 11 -4.21 -16.81 -6.93
CA ILE A 11 -2.95 -16.16 -6.57
C ILE A 11 -2.93 -15.78 -5.08
N LEU A 12 -3.97 -15.10 -4.60
CA LEU A 12 -4.08 -14.70 -3.19
C LEU A 12 -4.09 -15.90 -2.23
N ARG A 13 -4.82 -16.97 -2.57
CA ARG A 13 -4.87 -18.20 -1.75
C ARG A 13 -3.54 -18.93 -1.68
N ASP A 14 -2.73 -18.86 -2.74
CA ASP A 14 -1.42 -19.50 -2.78
C ASP A 14 -0.37 -18.68 -1.99
N ILE A 15 -0.40 -17.35 -2.11
CA ILE A 15 0.65 -16.46 -1.57
C ILE A 15 0.47 -16.16 -0.08
N ILE A 16 -0.75 -15.83 0.37
CA ILE A 16 -1.03 -15.42 1.75
C ILE A 16 -0.50 -16.41 2.79
N PRO A 17 -0.79 -17.73 2.72
CA PRO A 17 -0.30 -18.67 3.73
C PRO A 17 1.22 -18.83 3.71
N VAL A 18 1.87 -18.66 2.54
CA VAL A 18 3.33 -18.71 2.42
C VAL A 18 3.97 -17.53 3.13
N ILE A 19 3.43 -16.32 2.94
CA ILE A 19 3.94 -15.11 3.62
C ILE A 19 3.72 -15.20 5.13
N LEU A 20 2.52 -15.62 5.57
CA LEU A 20 2.17 -15.65 6.99
C LEU A 20 2.94 -16.71 7.81
N ASN A 21 3.32 -17.83 7.20
CA ASN A 21 4.06 -18.90 7.88
C ASN A 21 5.59 -18.67 7.90
N ARG A 22 6.10 -17.62 7.25
CA ARG A 22 7.54 -17.33 7.22
C ARG A 22 8.03 -16.72 8.53
N LYS A 23 9.25 -17.12 8.93
CA LYS A 23 9.91 -16.61 10.14
C LYS A 23 10.44 -15.18 9.90
N PRO A 24 10.47 -14.30 10.92
CA PRO A 24 10.88 -12.90 10.76
C PRO A 24 12.36 -12.69 10.38
N LYS A 25 13.21 -13.73 10.49
CA LYS A 25 14.62 -13.69 10.06
C LYS A 25 14.82 -14.12 8.59
N MET A 26 13.76 -14.49 7.88
CA MET A 26 13.83 -14.89 6.47
C MET A 26 13.79 -13.67 5.56
N CYS A 27 14.31 -13.83 4.34
CA CYS A 27 14.36 -12.76 3.35
C CYS A 27 12.96 -12.23 3.00
N SER A 28 12.88 -10.93 2.77
CA SER A 28 11.69 -10.21 2.29
C SER A 28 11.32 -10.49 0.82
N VAL A 29 12.03 -11.40 0.17
CA VAL A 29 11.82 -11.79 -1.23
C VAL A 29 11.43 -13.27 -1.28
N LEU A 30 10.46 -13.58 -2.15
CA LEU A 30 9.94 -14.91 -2.42
C LEU A 30 9.84 -15.08 -3.94
N ASP A 31 10.54 -16.06 -4.49
CA ASP A 31 10.32 -16.49 -5.87
C ASP A 31 9.00 -17.26 -5.96
N TRP A 32 8.09 -16.79 -6.82
CA TRP A 32 6.79 -17.41 -7.05
C TRP A 32 6.51 -17.52 -8.54
N ARG A 33 6.64 -18.74 -9.07
CA ARG A 33 6.58 -19.02 -10.52
C ARG A 33 7.59 -18.14 -11.28
N ASP A 34 7.16 -17.46 -12.32
CA ASP A 34 7.98 -16.56 -13.16
C ASP A 34 8.05 -15.11 -12.62
N LYS A 35 7.58 -14.87 -11.40
CA LYS A 35 7.60 -13.55 -10.75
C LYS A 35 8.28 -13.59 -9.39
N LYS A 36 8.84 -12.46 -8.99
CA LYS A 36 9.34 -12.28 -7.62
C LYS A 36 8.29 -11.55 -6.79
N ILE A 37 8.03 -12.03 -5.60
CA ILE A 37 7.16 -11.39 -4.62
C ILE A 37 8.05 -10.76 -3.56
N VAL A 38 8.01 -9.45 -3.49
CA VAL A 38 8.60 -8.67 -2.41
C VAL A 38 7.51 -8.45 -1.37
N TYR A 39 7.83 -8.73 -0.10
CA TYR A 39 6.89 -8.48 0.99
C TYR A 39 7.61 -7.93 2.22
N ARG A 40 6.91 -7.06 2.95
CA ARG A 40 7.42 -6.51 4.20
C ARG A 40 6.29 -6.36 5.20
N ARG A 41 6.58 -6.81 6.43
CA ARG A 41 5.72 -6.57 7.58
C ARG A 41 6.08 -5.21 8.16
N PHE A 42 5.22 -4.23 7.96
CA PHE A 42 5.37 -2.91 8.58
C PHE A 42 4.65 -2.93 9.93
N ARG A 43 5.34 -2.47 10.97
CA ARG A 43 4.71 -2.15 12.24
C ARG A 43 4.19 -0.74 12.13
N VAL A 44 2.88 -0.58 12.27
CA VAL A 44 2.27 0.73 12.36
C VAL A 44 2.30 1.12 13.84
N TYR A 45 2.98 2.23 14.15
CA TYR A 45 3.19 2.70 15.52
C TYR A 45 1.91 3.36 16.02
N LEU A 46 1.04 2.59 16.68
CA LEU A 46 -0.05 3.16 17.47
C LEU A 46 0.53 3.84 18.72
N VAL A 47 0.40 5.16 18.82
CA VAL A 47 0.51 5.89 20.08
C VAL A 47 -0.90 6.14 20.61
N SER A 48 -1.46 5.17 21.34
CA SER A 48 -2.63 5.42 22.18
C SER A 48 -2.53 4.61 23.48
N ALA A 49 -2.50 5.35 24.60
CA ALA A 49 -2.22 4.86 25.95
C ALA A 49 -3.33 4.00 26.58
N TYR A 50 -4.32 3.52 25.81
CA TYR A 50 -5.43 2.74 26.35
C TYR A 50 -5.76 1.42 25.61
N TYR A 51 -5.10 1.10 24.49
CA TYR A 51 -5.24 -0.22 23.86
C TYR A 51 -3.91 -0.69 23.25
N PHE A 52 -3.35 -1.76 23.82
CA PHE A 52 -2.15 -2.44 23.35
C PHE A 52 -2.48 -3.32 22.14
N ARG A 53 -2.35 -2.82 20.91
CA ARG A 53 -2.25 -3.68 19.73
C ARG A 53 -1.27 -3.10 18.72
N TYR A 54 -0.15 -3.77 18.55
CA TYR A 54 0.75 -3.55 17.42
C TYR A 54 0.04 -3.96 16.12
N ALA A 55 -0.62 -3.02 15.45
CA ALA A 55 -1.11 -3.19 14.10
C ALA A 55 0.05 -3.61 13.17
N SER A 56 -0.03 -4.82 12.61
CA SER A 56 1.02 -5.39 11.75
C SER A 56 0.44 -5.63 10.37
N LEU A 57 0.58 -4.65 9.48
CA LEU A 57 0.15 -4.77 8.10
C LEU A 57 1.24 -5.47 7.27
N TYR A 58 0.80 -6.39 6.41
CA TYR A 58 1.65 -7.02 5.41
C TYR A 58 1.43 -6.32 4.08
N PHE A 59 2.50 -5.74 3.55
CA PHE A 59 2.52 -5.20 2.20
C PHE A 59 3.23 -6.22 1.31
N CYS A 60 2.66 -6.46 0.13
CA CYS A 60 3.25 -7.33 -0.88
C CYS A 60 3.13 -6.69 -2.27
N CYS A 61 4.19 -6.81 -3.05
CA CYS A 61 4.24 -6.42 -4.45
C CYS A 61 4.83 -7.59 -5.25
N ALA A 62 4.27 -7.82 -6.43
CA ALA A 62 4.84 -8.74 -7.40
C ALA A 62 5.59 -7.93 -8.45
N ILE A 63 6.87 -8.25 -8.65
CA ILE A 63 7.77 -7.58 -9.58
C ILE A 63 8.35 -8.60 -10.57
N GLU A 64 8.91 -8.09 -11.66
CA GLU A 64 9.61 -8.92 -12.63
C GLU A 64 10.97 -9.36 -12.07
N PRO A 65 11.51 -10.52 -12.51
CA PRO A 65 12.76 -11.03 -11.97
C PRO A 65 13.97 -10.12 -12.25
N GLU A 66 13.83 -9.23 -13.23
CA GLU A 66 14.82 -8.24 -13.69
C GLU A 66 14.79 -6.95 -12.86
N ASP A 67 13.70 -6.69 -12.13
CA ASP A 67 13.53 -5.49 -11.32
C ASP A 67 14.34 -5.53 -10.02
N ASN A 68 14.68 -4.35 -9.51
CA ASN A 68 15.42 -4.21 -8.26
C ASN A 68 14.49 -4.37 -7.05
N GLU A 69 14.69 -5.47 -6.30
CA GLU A 69 13.84 -5.79 -5.15
C GLU A 69 13.96 -4.76 -4.01
N LEU A 70 15.14 -4.15 -3.85
CA LEU A 70 15.37 -3.13 -2.82
C LEU A 70 14.66 -1.83 -3.16
N LEU A 71 14.61 -1.47 -4.44
CA LEU A 71 13.85 -0.29 -4.89
C LEU A 71 12.36 -0.47 -4.59
N THR A 72 11.79 -1.65 -4.85
CA THR A 72 10.40 -1.95 -4.50
C THR A 72 10.14 -1.86 -3.00
N LEU A 73 11.09 -2.31 -2.16
CA LEU A 73 10.99 -2.15 -0.71
C LEU A 73 11.01 -0.69 -0.26
N GLU A 74 11.81 0.16 -0.92
CA GLU A 74 11.84 1.61 -0.67
C GLU A 74 10.54 2.28 -1.11
N VAL A 75 9.96 1.88 -2.25
CA VAL A 75 8.64 2.38 -2.70
C VAL A 75 7.54 2.01 -1.70
N MET A 76 7.51 0.76 -1.21
CA MET A 76 6.56 0.37 -0.15
C MET A 76 6.75 1.21 1.13
N HIS A 77 7.99 1.45 1.52
CA HIS A 77 8.29 2.25 2.70
C HIS A 77 7.80 3.69 2.52
N ARG A 78 8.08 4.28 1.35
CA ARG A 78 7.62 5.62 0.96
C ARG A 78 6.10 5.73 1.05
N TYR A 79 5.36 4.73 0.55
CA TYR A 79 3.91 4.69 0.62
C TYR A 79 3.40 4.74 2.07
N VAL A 80 3.95 3.91 2.96
CA VAL A 80 3.57 3.89 4.38
C VAL A 80 3.89 5.23 5.06
N GLU A 81 5.01 5.87 4.75
CA GLU A 81 5.35 7.18 5.30
C GLU A 81 4.41 8.30 4.82
N ILE A 82 3.95 8.25 3.57
CA ILE A 82 2.99 9.23 3.04
C ILE A 82 1.64 9.03 3.72
N LEU A 83 1.18 7.78 3.84
CA LEU A 83 -0.05 7.47 4.58
C LEU A 83 0.01 7.95 6.03
N ASP A 84 1.15 7.77 6.70
CA ASP A 84 1.33 8.23 8.09
C ASP A 84 1.22 9.76 8.22
N ARG A 85 1.79 10.50 7.26
CA ARG A 85 1.67 11.96 7.20
C ARG A 85 0.26 12.43 6.86
N TYR A 86 -0.40 11.75 5.91
CA TYR A 86 -1.74 12.10 5.44
C TYR A 86 -2.81 11.89 6.52
N PHE A 87 -2.79 10.74 7.22
CA PHE A 87 -3.75 10.44 8.29
C PHE A 87 -3.34 11.02 9.66
N GLY A 88 -2.10 11.48 9.82
CA GLY A 88 -1.63 12.07 11.08
C GLY A 88 -1.50 11.05 12.20
N SER A 89 -0.67 10.02 12.00
CA SER A 89 -0.56 8.77 12.78
C SER A 89 -1.55 7.71 12.28
N VAL A 90 -1.21 7.10 11.14
CA VAL A 90 -2.09 6.12 10.48
C VAL A 90 -2.34 4.92 11.38
N CYS A 91 -3.57 4.43 11.45
CA CYS A 91 -3.86 3.10 11.99
C CYS A 91 -4.46 2.17 10.92
N GLU A 92 -4.42 0.86 11.17
CA GLU A 92 -4.98 -0.14 10.25
C GLU A 92 -6.48 0.06 10.01
N LEU A 93 -7.22 0.60 10.99
CA LEU A 93 -8.63 0.92 10.82
C LEU A 93 -8.84 2.10 9.87
N ASP A 94 -7.98 3.10 9.88
CA ASP A 94 -8.10 4.25 8.98
C ASP A 94 -8.00 3.82 7.52
N ILE A 95 -7.08 2.88 7.23
CA ILE A 95 -6.92 2.29 5.90
C ILE A 95 -8.15 1.45 5.50
N ILE A 96 -8.76 0.73 6.46
CA ILE A 96 -9.97 -0.07 6.19
C ILE A 96 -11.18 0.83 5.93
N PHE A 97 -11.36 1.89 6.73
CA PHE A 97 -12.50 2.79 6.63
C PHE A 97 -12.39 3.75 5.43
N HIS A 98 -11.18 4.19 5.09
CA HIS A 98 -10.91 5.14 4.00
C HIS A 98 -10.03 4.52 2.91
N PHE A 99 -10.40 3.32 2.45
CA PHE A 99 -9.62 2.60 1.44
C PHE A 99 -9.51 3.38 0.13
N GLU A 100 -10.55 4.13 -0.24
CA GLU A 100 -10.56 5.04 -1.40
C GLU A 100 -9.43 6.08 -1.35
N LYS A 101 -9.23 6.73 -0.20
CA LYS A 101 -8.16 7.71 0.00
C LYS A 101 -6.78 7.07 -0.08
N ALA A 102 -6.64 5.84 0.44
CA ALA A 102 -5.41 5.09 0.31
C ALA A 102 -5.09 4.76 -1.16
N TYR A 103 -6.10 4.44 -1.99
CA TYR A 103 -5.92 4.26 -3.43
C TYR A 103 -5.50 5.54 -4.14
N TYR A 104 -6.05 6.71 -3.78
CA TYR A 104 -5.61 7.99 -4.36
C TYR A 104 -4.14 8.27 -4.07
N VAL A 105 -3.71 8.08 -2.83
CA VAL A 105 -2.29 8.20 -2.45
C VAL A 105 -1.42 7.22 -3.23
N LEU A 106 -1.91 6.00 -3.46
CA LEU A 106 -1.18 4.98 -4.23
C LEU A 106 -1.04 5.38 -5.70
N ASP A 107 -2.10 5.91 -6.31
CA ASP A 107 -2.12 6.32 -7.72
C ASP A 107 -1.18 7.51 -7.97
N GLU A 108 -1.05 8.45 -7.04
CA GLU A 108 -0.06 9.54 -7.14
C GLU A 108 1.39 9.04 -6.98
N LEU A 109 1.60 8.01 -6.17
CA LEU A 109 2.94 7.44 -5.93
C LEU A 109 3.39 6.54 -7.09
N VAL A 110 2.50 5.67 -7.59
CA VAL A 110 2.80 4.63 -8.57
C VAL A 110 1.76 4.64 -9.67
N LEU A 111 2.21 4.77 -10.91
CA LEU A 111 1.35 4.69 -12.08
C LEU A 111 1.90 3.66 -13.07
N CYS A 112 1.02 2.84 -13.62
CA CYS A 112 1.36 1.77 -14.56
C CYS A 112 2.40 0.75 -14.04
N GLY A 113 2.59 0.66 -12.72
CA GLY A 113 3.59 -0.23 -12.10
C GLY A 113 4.96 0.41 -11.91
N GLU A 114 5.12 1.68 -12.30
CA GLU A 114 6.35 2.45 -12.15
C GLU A 114 6.17 3.59 -11.17
N MET A 115 7.26 4.05 -10.57
CA MET A 115 7.25 5.19 -9.67
C MET A 115 6.94 6.48 -10.45
N GLN A 116 5.84 7.15 -10.10
CA GLN A 116 5.43 8.40 -10.73
C GLN A 116 6.07 9.59 -10.02
N GLU A 117 5.70 9.81 -8.76
CA GLU A 117 6.18 10.92 -7.97
C GLU A 117 7.05 10.43 -6.81
N SER A 118 8.14 11.16 -6.55
CA SER A 118 9.10 10.84 -5.49
C SER A 118 9.01 11.80 -4.32
N SER A 119 8.53 13.02 -4.55
CA SER A 119 8.36 14.04 -3.54
C SER A 119 7.12 13.76 -2.68
N LYS A 120 7.32 13.58 -1.37
CA LYS A 120 6.21 13.37 -0.42
C LYS A 120 5.30 14.60 -0.34
N ASP A 121 5.88 15.79 -0.46
CA ASP A 121 5.15 17.05 -0.29
C ASP A 121 4.30 17.40 -1.52
N ASP A 122 4.73 16.97 -2.71
CA ASP A 122 3.93 17.13 -3.93
C ASP A 122 2.77 16.13 -3.94
N ILE A 123 3.01 14.85 -3.59
CA ILE A 123 1.95 13.84 -3.46
C ILE A 123 0.87 14.29 -2.47
N LEU A 124 1.24 14.80 -1.30
CA LEU A 124 0.26 15.27 -0.30
C LEU A 124 -0.56 16.44 -0.83
N ARG A 125 0.07 17.38 -1.55
CA ARG A 125 -0.63 18.53 -2.14
C ARG A 125 -1.65 18.10 -3.19
N ASP A 126 -1.31 17.13 -4.03
CA ASP A 126 -2.18 16.64 -5.09
C ASP A 126 -3.35 15.84 -4.52
N VAL A 127 -3.10 15.02 -3.49
CA VAL A 127 -4.16 14.30 -2.77
C VAL A 127 -5.11 15.27 -2.05
N ASP A 128 -4.60 16.32 -1.40
CA ASP A 128 -5.42 17.35 -0.75
C ASP A 128 -6.28 18.10 -1.78
N ALA A 129 -5.73 18.37 -2.98
CA ALA A 129 -6.48 18.98 -4.07
C ALA A 129 -7.58 18.06 -4.60
N GLN A 130 -7.33 16.75 -4.70
CA GLN A 130 -8.32 15.75 -5.09
C GLN A 130 -9.46 15.64 -4.06
N ASP A 131 -9.15 15.65 -2.77
CA ASP A 131 -10.15 15.67 -1.70
C ASP A 131 -11.07 16.90 -1.82
N LEU A 132 -10.50 18.08 -2.07
CA LEU A 132 -11.25 19.32 -2.25
C LEU A 132 -12.18 19.25 -3.48
N LEU A 133 -11.69 18.73 -4.60
CA LEU A 133 -12.48 18.55 -5.82
C LEU A 133 -13.61 17.55 -5.62
N GLN A 134 -13.37 16.48 -4.86
CA GLN A 134 -14.39 15.48 -4.56
C GLN A 134 -15.54 16.08 -3.77
N GLU A 135 -15.25 16.92 -2.76
CA GLU A 135 -16.29 17.63 -2.00
C GLU A 135 -17.10 18.57 -2.89
N VAL A 136 -16.45 19.37 -3.74
CA VAL A 136 -17.14 20.32 -4.63
C VAL A 136 -18.01 19.61 -5.68
N CYS A 137 -17.53 18.49 -6.22
CA CYS A 137 -18.26 17.71 -7.22
C CYS A 137 -19.49 17.00 -6.60
N LEU A 138 -19.36 16.49 -5.37
CA LEU A 138 -20.49 15.91 -4.62
C LEU A 138 -21.57 16.94 -4.29
N VAL A 139 -21.18 18.19 -3.99
CA VAL A 139 -22.14 19.29 -3.76
C VAL A 139 -22.87 19.65 -5.07
N SER A 140 -22.16 19.66 -6.19
CA SER A 140 -22.75 19.98 -7.50
C SER A 140 -23.72 18.91 -8.02
N LEU A 141 -23.55 17.65 -7.64
CA LEU A 141 -24.44 16.54 -7.99
C LEU A 141 -25.68 16.42 -7.08
N ARG A 142 -25.75 17.18 -5.98
CA ARG A 142 -26.90 17.22 -5.07
C ARG A 142 -27.93 18.31 -5.40
N HIS A 143 -27.70 19.09 -6.45
CA HIS A 143 -28.64 20.06 -7.02
C HIS A 143 -29.10 19.62 -8.40
#